data_AF-A0AAW0GBX7-F1
#
_entry.id   AF-A0AAW0GBX7-F1
#
_cell.length_a   1.000
_cell.length_b   1.000
_cell.length_c   1.000
_cell.angle_alpha   90.00
_cell.angle_beta   90.00
_cell.angle_gamma   90.00
#
_symmetry.space_group_name_H-M   'P 1'
#
loop_
_entity.id
_entity.type
_entity.pdbx_description
1 polymer ?
#
loop_
_entity_poly.entity_id
_entity_poly.type
_entity_poly.pdbx_seq_one_letter_code
_entity_poly.pdbx_strand_id
1 'polypeptide(L)'
;MARRGRSHTTGPTRNAPNNRTQERRSQSPPQGGETQNDGAHLLNDNEVQLELQRLRAELQAANSALSAAERDRAAAAAVARQRERPVLIEKPKGCAGGGKKGYNLRKEMALEDDKPTYSFILAAVRVLCHSARIDTQLQFKRQPADKLGNIYASARELHPYLAQFKYDWATADMVKQYLHSCRSAEKKRAKGIAAARVAAQPDV
;
A
#
# COMPACT_ATOMS: atom_id res chain seq x y z
N MET A 1 1.56 45.94 -16.06
CA MET A 1 0.99 45.06 -15.00
C MET A 1 1.56 43.67 -15.22
N ALA A 2 2.07 42.88 -14.28
CA ALA A 2 2.52 43.03 -12.90
C ALA A 2 3.31 41.72 -12.61
N ARG A 3 4.48 41.87 -11.99
CA ARG A 3 5.15 40.97 -11.04
C ARG A 3 5.19 39.45 -11.33
N ARG A 4 6.39 38.92 -11.59
CA ARG A 4 6.78 37.58 -11.11
C ARG A 4 7.98 37.69 -10.19
N GLY A 5 7.78 37.17 -8.99
CA GLY A 5 8.70 37.23 -7.85
C GLY A 5 9.84 36.24 -7.96
N ARG A 6 10.93 36.66 -7.33
CA ARG A 6 12.19 35.99 -7.07
C ARG A 6 12.00 34.92 -5.97
N SER A 7 12.81 33.86 -6.03
CA SER A 7 13.67 33.34 -4.94
C SER A 7 13.70 31.81 -4.89
N HIS A 8 14.89 31.21 -5.03
CA HIS A 8 15.62 30.52 -3.94
C HIS A 8 16.66 29.54 -4.49
N THR A 9 17.85 29.70 -3.93
CA THR A 9 19.06 28.90 -4.03
C THR A 9 18.95 27.61 -3.23
N THR A 10 19.45 26.48 -3.77
CA THR A 10 19.91 25.34 -2.95
C THR A 10 20.96 24.55 -3.73
N GLY A 11 22.15 24.41 -3.13
CA GLY A 11 23.31 23.78 -3.74
C GLY A 11 23.31 22.25 -3.69
N PRO A 12 24.24 21.59 -4.40
CA PRO A 12 24.41 20.15 -4.33
C PRO A 12 25.40 19.75 -3.21
N THR A 13 24.98 18.76 -2.42
CA THR A 13 25.79 18.04 -1.45
C THR A 13 26.48 16.85 -2.10
N ARG A 14 27.80 16.73 -1.92
CA ARG A 14 28.59 15.52 -1.56
C ARG A 14 29.99 15.62 -2.13
N ASN A 15 30.98 15.76 -1.27
CA ASN A 15 32.28 15.16 -1.55
C ASN A 15 32.80 14.54 -0.25
N ALA A 16 32.97 13.21 -0.28
CA ALA A 16 33.63 12.43 0.75
C ALA A 16 35.09 12.19 0.30
N PRO A 17 36.03 11.95 1.24
CA PRO A 17 37.43 12.18 0.98
C PRO A 17 38.26 10.92 0.68
N ASN A 18 39.47 11.21 0.23
CA ASN A 18 40.73 10.58 0.60
C ASN A 18 41.24 9.41 -0.27
N ASN A 19 42.40 9.60 -0.89
CA ASN A 19 43.43 8.57 -0.86
C ASN A 19 44.85 9.11 -1.09
N ARG A 20 45.76 8.58 -0.26
CA ARG A 20 47.16 8.17 -0.51
C ARG A 20 48.25 9.24 -0.67
N THR A 21 49.04 9.49 0.38
CA THR A 21 50.33 8.85 0.74
C THR A 21 51.51 9.23 -0.16
N GLN A 22 52.45 10.06 0.33
CA GLN A 22 53.83 9.68 0.71
C GLN A 22 54.77 10.91 0.79
N GLU A 23 55.57 10.92 1.88
CA GLU A 23 57.00 11.32 1.97
C GLU A 23 57.42 12.76 1.59
N ARG A 24 58.41 13.43 2.20
CA ARG A 24 59.52 13.07 3.09
C ARG A 24 60.14 14.38 3.63
N ARG A 25 60.67 14.32 4.86
CA ARG A 25 61.90 14.97 5.41
C ARG A 25 62.37 16.28 4.75
N SER A 26 62.56 17.38 5.46
CA SER A 26 63.70 17.67 6.39
C SER A 26 63.52 19.16 6.80
N GLN A 27 63.67 19.61 8.04
CA GLN A 27 64.91 20.12 8.68
C GLN A 27 64.50 20.81 9.99
N SER A 28 65.37 20.82 11.00
CA SER A 28 65.22 21.57 12.27
C SER A 28 66.18 22.78 12.30
N PRO A 29 66.21 23.61 13.36
CA PRO A 29 65.35 24.75 13.70
C PRO A 29 66.12 26.10 13.61
N PRO A 30 65.48 27.26 13.87
CA PRO A 30 65.90 27.94 15.11
C PRO A 30 64.79 28.71 15.84
N GLN A 31 65.18 29.08 17.05
CA GLN A 31 64.51 29.78 18.14
C GLN A 31 63.77 31.07 17.79
N GLY A 32 62.77 31.37 18.62
CA GLY A 32 62.40 32.74 19.00
C GLY A 32 61.03 33.16 18.50
N GLY A 33 60.09 33.40 19.42
CA GLY A 33 58.82 34.02 19.09
C GLY A 33 57.72 33.68 20.07
N GLU A 34 57.56 34.55 21.05
CA GLU A 34 56.43 34.63 21.96
C GLU A 34 55.09 34.52 21.21
N THR A 35 54.13 33.73 21.69
CA THR A 35 52.83 34.20 22.22
C THR A 35 51.84 33.04 22.38
N GLN A 36 51.37 32.89 23.62
CA GLN A 36 49.97 32.68 24.00
C GLN A 36 49.19 31.45 23.47
N ASN A 37 48.89 30.57 24.44
CA ASN A 37 47.52 30.06 24.71
C ASN A 37 47.07 28.70 24.11
N ASP A 38 47.86 27.64 24.26
CA ASP A 38 47.45 26.27 23.84
C ASP A 38 46.85 25.39 24.97
N GLY A 39 46.68 25.93 26.18
CA GLY A 39 46.10 25.20 27.32
C GLY A 39 44.56 25.15 27.34
N ALA A 40 43.89 25.99 26.54
CA ALA A 40 42.43 26.19 26.63
C ALA A 40 41.61 25.38 25.59
N HIS A 41 42.21 24.87 24.52
CA HIS A 41 41.47 24.19 23.44
C HIS A 41 41.11 22.73 23.77
N LEU A 42 42.01 21.99 24.44
CA LEU A 42 41.83 20.56 24.72
C LEU A 42 40.80 20.27 25.83
N LEU A 43 40.54 21.25 26.69
CA LEU A 43 39.48 21.17 27.70
C LEU A 43 38.09 21.32 27.06
N ASN A 44 37.99 22.15 26.01
CA ASN A 44 36.76 22.41 25.26
C ASN A 44 36.36 21.22 24.37
N ASP A 45 37.33 20.53 23.76
CA ASP A 45 37.07 19.33 22.93
C ASP A 45 36.51 18.16 23.75
N ASN A 46 36.98 17.98 24.99
CA ASN A 46 36.46 16.95 25.90
C ASN A 46 35.04 17.29 26.36
N GLU A 47 34.76 18.56 26.64
CA GLU A 47 33.43 19.03 27.05
C GLU A 47 32.41 18.88 25.91
N VAL A 48 32.81 19.21 24.68
CA VAL A 48 32.02 18.98 23.45
C VAL A 48 31.82 17.49 23.18
N GLN A 49 32.83 16.64 23.41
CA GLN A 49 32.70 15.18 23.28
C GLN A 49 31.77 14.59 24.34
N LEU A 50 31.82 15.11 25.57
CA LEU A 50 30.93 14.74 26.66
C LEU A 50 29.48 15.14 26.33
N GLU A 51 29.28 16.34 25.81
CA GLU A 51 27.99 16.84 25.39
C GLU A 51 27.43 16.04 24.19
N LEU A 52 28.26 15.71 23.21
CA LEU A 52 27.88 14.83 22.10
C LEU A 52 27.48 13.43 22.57
N GLN A 53 28.19 12.85 23.54
CA GLN A 53 27.83 11.56 24.12
C GLN A 53 26.49 11.67 24.87
N ARG A 54 26.29 12.74 25.63
CA ARG A 54 25.04 13.00 26.34
C ARG A 54 23.85 13.15 25.38
N LEU A 55 23.98 13.96 24.33
CA LEU A 55 22.93 14.14 23.33
C LEU A 55 22.64 12.84 22.58
N ARG A 56 23.66 12.03 22.27
CA ARG A 56 23.46 10.71 21.65
C ARG A 56 22.71 9.75 22.57
N ALA A 57 23.07 9.73 23.86
CA ALA A 57 22.36 8.91 24.84
C ALA A 57 20.91 9.35 25.00
N GLU A 58 20.65 10.66 25.00
CA GLU A 58 19.31 11.24 25.07
C GLU A 58 18.48 10.91 23.82
N LEU A 59 19.05 11.06 22.61
CA LEU A 59 18.39 10.67 21.36
C LEU A 59 18.11 9.17 21.31
N GLN A 60 19.04 8.34 21.78
CA GLN A 60 18.84 6.90 21.84
C GLN A 60 17.73 6.53 22.83
N ALA A 61 17.70 7.16 24.01
CA ALA A 61 16.64 6.98 24.99
C ALA A 61 15.28 7.40 24.43
N ALA A 62 15.19 8.57 23.80
CA ALA A 62 13.98 9.08 23.17
C ALA A 62 13.48 8.16 22.04
N ASN A 63 14.37 7.71 21.15
CA ASN A 63 14.03 6.77 20.08
C ASN A 63 13.58 5.42 20.63
N SER A 64 14.21 4.93 21.70
CA SER A 64 13.80 3.68 22.34
C SER A 64 12.41 3.80 22.97
N ALA A 65 12.11 4.92 23.63
CA ALA A 65 10.81 5.22 24.22
C ALA A 65 9.72 5.35 23.16
N LEU A 66 10.00 6.04 22.05
CA LEU A 66 9.09 6.11 20.90
C LEU A 66 8.81 4.72 20.32
N SER A 67 9.85 3.91 20.10
CA SER A 67 9.67 2.54 19.58
C SER A 67 8.89 1.63 20.54
N ALA A 68 8.99 1.84 21.85
CA ALA A 68 8.26 1.10 22.86
C ALA A 68 6.78 1.55 22.85
N ALA A 69 6.53 2.86 22.84
CA ALA A 69 5.18 3.42 22.75
C ALA A 69 4.46 2.99 21.46
N GLU A 70 5.16 2.90 20.32
CA GLU A 70 4.60 2.39 19.07
C GLU A 70 4.25 0.90 19.17
N ARG A 71 5.11 0.09 19.79
CA ARG A 71 4.83 -1.35 20.04
C ARG A 71 3.64 -1.53 20.96
N ASP A 72 3.56 -0.74 22.04
CA ASP A 72 2.44 -0.78 22.97
C ASP A 72 1.13 -0.32 22.32
N ARG A 73 1.19 0.72 21.48
CA ARG A 73 0.03 1.19 20.70
C ARG A 73 -0.41 0.15 19.68
N ALA A 74 0.53 -0.51 19.00
CA ALA A 74 0.24 -1.59 18.06
C ALA A 74 -0.35 -2.81 18.77
N ALA A 75 0.19 -3.18 19.93
CA ALA A 75 -0.34 -4.27 20.77
C ALA A 75 -1.74 -3.95 21.30
N ALA A 76 -1.96 -2.74 21.81
CA ALA A 76 -3.27 -2.28 22.27
C ALA A 76 -4.30 -2.26 21.12
N ALA A 77 -3.91 -1.80 19.93
CA ALA A 77 -4.76 -1.85 18.75
C ALA A 77 -5.06 -3.30 18.31
N ALA A 78 -4.11 -4.22 18.42
CA ALA A 78 -4.32 -5.64 18.12
C ALA A 78 -5.29 -6.30 19.12
N VAL A 79 -5.17 -5.98 20.42
CA VAL A 79 -6.06 -6.47 21.47
C VAL A 79 -7.49 -5.91 21.30
N ALA A 80 -7.62 -4.62 20.98
CA ALA A 80 -8.92 -4.00 20.68
C ALA A 80 -9.60 -4.69 19.49
N ARG A 81 -8.85 -4.95 18.41
CA ARG A 81 -9.34 -5.70 17.23
C ARG A 81 -9.79 -7.12 17.54
N GLN A 82 -9.20 -7.78 18.54
CA GLN A 82 -9.63 -9.11 18.97
C GLN A 82 -10.90 -9.09 19.83
N ARG A 83 -11.05 -8.10 20.71
CA ARG A 83 -12.21 -7.99 21.62
C ARG A 83 -13.50 -7.64 20.88
N GLU A 84 -13.41 -6.88 19.80
CA GLU A 84 -14.56 -6.45 19.00
C GLU A 84 -14.80 -7.34 17.77
N ARG A 85 -14.39 -8.62 17.79
CA ARG A 85 -14.56 -9.48 16.61
C ARG A 85 -16.05 -9.60 16.28
N PRO A 86 -16.54 -8.95 15.22
CA PRO A 86 -17.97 -8.90 14.96
C PRO A 86 -18.46 -10.29 14.61
N VAL A 87 -19.70 -10.61 14.98
CA VAL A 87 -20.37 -11.82 14.50
C VAL A 87 -20.40 -11.75 12.98
N LEU A 88 -19.62 -12.62 12.32
CA LEU A 88 -19.50 -12.62 10.87
C LEU A 88 -20.76 -13.22 10.24
N ILE A 89 -21.30 -12.52 9.25
CA ILE A 89 -22.47 -12.96 8.48
C ILE A 89 -22.10 -14.21 7.69
N GLU A 90 -22.77 -15.32 7.97
CA GLU A 90 -22.54 -16.59 7.28
C GLU A 90 -23.04 -16.56 5.85
N LYS A 91 -22.45 -17.41 5.01
CA LYS A 91 -22.86 -17.52 3.62
C LYS A 91 -24.19 -18.28 3.53
N PRO A 92 -25.22 -17.73 2.86
CA PRO A 92 -26.47 -18.44 2.63
C PRO A 92 -26.26 -19.68 1.75
N LYS A 93 -27.17 -20.66 1.90
CA LYS A 93 -27.12 -21.91 1.12
C LYS A 93 -27.36 -21.62 -0.37
N GLY A 94 -26.60 -22.29 -1.23
CA GLY A 94 -26.71 -22.16 -2.69
C GLY A 94 -25.65 -21.25 -3.32
N CYS A 95 -25.98 -20.68 -4.48
CA CYS A 95 -25.12 -19.79 -5.26
C CYS A 95 -25.85 -18.51 -5.64
N ALA A 96 -25.17 -17.37 -5.59
CA ALA A 96 -25.70 -16.10 -6.07
C ALA A 96 -26.15 -16.22 -7.54
N GLY A 97 -27.40 -15.84 -7.83
CA GLY A 97 -27.97 -15.89 -9.18
C GLY A 97 -28.32 -17.29 -9.71
N GLY A 98 -28.32 -18.33 -8.85
CA GLY A 98 -28.63 -19.71 -9.22
C GLY A 98 -30.12 -20.04 -9.45
N GLY A 99 -30.99 -19.05 -9.67
CA GLY A 99 -32.43 -19.26 -9.84
C GLY A 99 -33.10 -19.89 -8.62
N LYS A 100 -33.93 -20.93 -8.82
CA LYS A 100 -34.72 -21.60 -7.76
C LYS A 100 -33.89 -22.20 -6.60
N LYS A 101 -32.62 -22.55 -6.84
CA LYS A 101 -31.70 -23.09 -5.81
C LYS A 101 -30.62 -22.09 -5.38
N GLY A 102 -30.72 -20.85 -5.85
CA GLY A 102 -29.78 -19.78 -5.56
C GLY A 102 -30.38 -18.73 -4.63
N TYR A 103 -29.58 -17.71 -4.35
CA TYR A 103 -30.01 -16.52 -3.62
C TYR A 103 -29.72 -15.25 -4.41
N ASN A 104 -30.37 -14.16 -4.02
CA ASN A 104 -30.10 -12.84 -4.53
C ASN A 104 -28.99 -12.19 -3.68
N LEU A 105 -27.81 -11.97 -4.26
CA LEU A 105 -26.66 -11.44 -3.53
C LEU A 105 -26.98 -10.12 -2.81
N ARG A 106 -27.68 -9.20 -3.48
CA ARG A 106 -28.01 -7.88 -2.92
C ARG A 106 -28.94 -8.00 -1.71
N LYS A 107 -29.91 -8.92 -1.77
CA LYS A 107 -30.82 -9.21 -0.65
C LYS A 107 -30.10 -9.81 0.55
N GLU A 108 -29.23 -10.80 0.31
CA GLU A 108 -28.48 -11.46 1.38
C GLU A 108 -27.41 -10.55 2.00
N MET A 109 -26.98 -9.53 1.26
CA MET A 109 -26.20 -8.43 1.81
C MET A 109 -27.07 -7.35 2.47
N ALA A 110 -28.37 -7.55 2.69
CA ALA A 110 -29.25 -6.52 3.28
C ALA A 110 -29.20 -5.14 2.57
N LEU A 111 -28.94 -5.13 1.25
CA LEU A 111 -28.88 -3.93 0.41
C LEU A 111 -29.99 -3.94 -0.66
N GLU A 112 -31.10 -4.67 -0.41
CA GLU A 112 -32.20 -4.82 -1.37
C GLU A 112 -32.80 -3.46 -1.76
N ASP A 113 -33.02 -2.61 -0.77
CA ASP A 113 -33.57 -1.26 -0.90
C ASP A 113 -32.49 -0.21 -1.25
N ASP A 114 -31.23 -0.48 -0.91
CA ASP A 114 -30.09 0.40 -1.19
C ASP A 114 -29.31 -0.05 -2.43
N LYS A 115 -29.97 0.09 -3.59
CA LYS A 115 -29.36 -0.17 -4.90
C LYS A 115 -28.10 0.69 -5.16
N PRO A 116 -28.07 2.00 -4.84
CA PRO A 116 -26.88 2.83 -5.05
C PRO A 116 -25.65 2.29 -4.33
N THR A 117 -25.75 1.97 -3.04
CA THR A 117 -24.63 1.44 -2.26
C THR A 117 -24.15 0.10 -2.79
N TYR A 118 -25.06 -0.83 -3.09
CA TYR A 118 -24.69 -2.10 -3.72
C TYR A 118 -23.95 -1.89 -5.04
N SER A 119 -24.42 -0.98 -5.88
CA SER A 119 -23.83 -0.71 -7.20
C SER A 119 -22.45 -0.08 -7.07
N PHE A 120 -22.26 0.81 -6.10
CA PHE A 120 -20.98 1.44 -5.78
C PHE A 120 -19.94 0.40 -5.33
N ILE A 121 -20.29 -0.45 -4.37
CA ILE A 121 -19.41 -1.53 -3.89
C ILE A 121 -19.08 -2.50 -5.04
N LEU A 122 -20.08 -2.89 -5.83
CA LEU A 122 -19.88 -3.78 -6.97
C LEU A 122 -18.94 -3.17 -8.02
N ALA A 123 -19.06 -1.87 -8.30
CA ALA A 123 -18.18 -1.17 -9.21
C ALA A 123 -16.73 -1.15 -8.68
N ALA A 124 -16.53 -0.86 -7.40
CA ALA A 124 -15.21 -0.88 -6.78
C ALA A 124 -14.56 -2.27 -6.85
N VAL A 125 -15.30 -3.35 -6.55
CA VAL A 125 -14.79 -4.72 -6.67
C VAL A 125 -14.40 -5.05 -8.11
N ARG A 126 -15.14 -4.56 -9.11
CA ARG A 126 -14.78 -4.74 -10.53
C ARG A 126 -13.50 -4.00 -10.90
N VAL A 127 -13.31 -2.78 -10.39
CA VAL A 127 -12.06 -2.03 -10.56
C VAL A 127 -10.89 -2.81 -9.94
N LEU A 128 -11.06 -3.35 -8.73
CA LEU A 128 -10.04 -4.20 -8.09
C LEU A 128 -9.72 -5.45 -8.92
N CYS A 129 -10.73 -6.12 -9.49
CA CYS A 129 -10.51 -7.27 -10.37
C CYS A 129 -9.66 -6.90 -11.60
N HIS A 130 -9.92 -5.73 -12.19
CA HIS A 130 -9.16 -5.20 -13.30
C HIS A 130 -7.72 -4.87 -12.89
N SER A 131 -7.54 -4.14 -11.78
CA SER A 131 -6.22 -3.78 -11.24
C SER A 131 -5.37 -5.00 -10.87
N ALA A 132 -5.99 -6.05 -10.32
CA ALA A 132 -5.33 -7.31 -9.99
C ALA A 132 -5.02 -8.19 -11.22
N ARG A 133 -5.44 -7.76 -12.42
CA ARG A 133 -5.28 -8.48 -13.69
C ARG A 133 -5.74 -9.94 -13.58
N ILE A 134 -6.96 -10.13 -13.06
CA ILE A 134 -7.61 -11.45 -13.07
C ILE A 134 -7.86 -11.89 -14.51
N ASP A 135 -7.61 -13.16 -14.80
CA ASP A 135 -7.91 -13.73 -16.10
C ASP A 135 -9.41 -14.01 -16.21
N THR A 136 -10.09 -13.31 -17.12
CA THR A 136 -11.54 -13.44 -17.29
C THR A 136 -11.98 -14.75 -17.96
N GLN A 137 -11.05 -15.44 -18.66
CA GLN A 137 -11.29 -16.74 -19.30
C GLN A 137 -11.34 -17.87 -18.29
N LEU A 138 -10.57 -17.75 -17.20
CA LEU A 138 -10.51 -18.77 -16.17
C LEU A 138 -11.77 -18.79 -15.30
N GLN A 139 -12.17 -20.00 -14.92
CA GLN A 139 -13.19 -20.20 -13.90
C GLN A 139 -12.69 -19.67 -12.55
N PHE A 140 -13.60 -19.22 -11.69
CA PHE A 140 -13.27 -18.67 -10.37
C PHE A 140 -12.37 -19.61 -9.54
N LYS A 141 -12.63 -20.91 -9.56
CA LYS A 141 -11.83 -21.92 -8.82
C LYS A 141 -10.40 -22.10 -9.33
N ARG A 142 -10.09 -21.63 -10.55
CA ARG A 142 -8.78 -21.73 -11.19
C ARG A 142 -7.99 -20.42 -11.12
N GLN A 143 -8.55 -19.39 -10.47
CA GLN A 143 -7.86 -18.12 -10.30
C GLN A 143 -6.70 -18.28 -9.30
N PRO A 144 -5.58 -17.58 -9.49
CA PRO A 144 -4.49 -17.56 -8.52
C PRO A 144 -4.98 -17.08 -7.15
N ALA A 145 -4.66 -17.85 -6.11
CA ALA A 145 -5.09 -17.55 -4.73
C ALA A 145 -4.58 -16.19 -4.26
N ASP A 146 -3.34 -15.84 -4.59
CA ASP A 146 -2.72 -14.56 -4.20
C ASP A 146 -3.47 -13.35 -4.77
N LYS A 147 -3.93 -13.44 -6.03
CA LYS A 147 -4.72 -12.39 -6.66
C LYS A 147 -6.07 -12.22 -5.98
N LEU A 148 -6.75 -13.33 -5.67
CA LEU A 148 -8.01 -13.30 -4.94
C LEU A 148 -7.83 -12.73 -3.52
N GLY A 149 -6.78 -13.14 -2.82
CA GLY A 149 -6.42 -12.62 -1.49
C GLY A 149 -6.20 -11.11 -1.49
N ASN A 150 -5.46 -10.60 -2.47
CA ASN A 150 -5.24 -9.16 -2.64
C ASN A 150 -6.55 -8.41 -2.89
N ILE A 151 -7.43 -8.94 -3.74
CA ILE A 151 -8.75 -8.33 -3.98
C ILE A 151 -9.57 -8.31 -2.69
N TYR A 152 -9.58 -9.39 -1.90
CA TYR A 152 -10.32 -9.43 -0.64
C TYR A 152 -9.79 -8.44 0.38
N ALA A 153 -8.46 -8.33 0.50
CA ALA A 153 -7.83 -7.35 1.38
C ALA A 153 -8.19 -5.92 0.98
N SER A 154 -7.97 -5.55 -0.29
CA SER A 154 -8.27 -4.20 -0.79
C SER A 154 -9.77 -3.88 -0.74
N ALA A 155 -10.64 -4.87 -0.96
CA ALA A 155 -12.09 -4.66 -0.89
C ALA A 155 -12.54 -4.31 0.54
N ARG A 156 -11.97 -4.97 1.56
CA ARG A 156 -12.25 -4.64 2.97
C ARG A 156 -11.71 -3.28 3.38
N GLU A 157 -10.55 -2.89 2.84
CA GLU A 157 -9.94 -1.59 3.10
C GLU A 157 -10.78 -0.45 2.49
N LEU A 158 -11.22 -0.60 1.23
CA LEU A 158 -12.04 0.39 0.54
C LEU A 158 -13.48 0.43 1.07
N HIS A 159 -14.03 -0.72 1.44
CA HIS A 159 -15.38 -0.85 1.97
C HIS A 159 -15.37 -1.70 3.24
N PRO A 160 -15.22 -1.07 4.43
CA PRO A 160 -15.24 -1.78 5.71
C PRO A 160 -16.51 -2.64 5.90
N TYR A 161 -17.62 -2.24 5.29
CA TYR A 161 -18.85 -3.02 5.19
C TYR A 161 -18.64 -4.46 4.70
N LEU A 162 -17.68 -4.71 3.79
CA LEU A 162 -17.40 -6.06 3.29
C LEU A 162 -16.69 -6.96 4.32
N ALA A 163 -16.08 -6.40 5.35
CA ALA A 163 -15.34 -7.16 6.36
C ALA A 163 -16.24 -7.98 7.29
N GLN A 164 -17.55 -7.70 7.34
CA GLN A 164 -18.50 -8.43 8.18
C GLN A 164 -18.92 -9.79 7.58
N PHE A 165 -18.61 -10.07 6.31
CA PHE A 165 -19.01 -11.32 5.66
C PHE A 165 -17.96 -12.41 5.86
N LYS A 166 -18.37 -13.56 6.41
CA LYS A 166 -17.48 -14.69 6.72
C LYS A 166 -16.77 -15.21 5.46
N TYR A 167 -15.45 -15.37 5.52
CA TYR A 167 -14.63 -15.84 4.39
C TYR A 167 -14.80 -15.03 3.10
N ASP A 168 -15.14 -13.74 3.21
CA ASP A 168 -15.31 -12.83 2.07
C ASP A 168 -16.32 -13.33 1.02
N TRP A 169 -17.35 -14.08 1.46
CA TRP A 169 -18.26 -14.74 0.53
C TRP A 169 -18.98 -13.75 -0.40
N ALA A 170 -19.34 -12.56 0.11
CA ALA A 170 -19.98 -11.51 -0.66
C ALA A 170 -19.06 -11.00 -1.77
N THR A 171 -17.82 -10.66 -1.43
CA THR A 171 -16.80 -10.23 -2.39
C THR A 171 -16.51 -11.34 -3.41
N ALA A 172 -16.39 -12.59 -2.98
CA ALA A 172 -16.19 -13.73 -3.87
C ALA A 172 -17.32 -13.89 -4.90
N ASP A 173 -18.57 -13.67 -4.50
CA ASP A 173 -19.70 -13.72 -5.43
C ASP A 173 -19.74 -12.53 -6.38
N MET A 174 -19.36 -11.33 -5.94
CA MET A 174 -19.18 -10.17 -6.84
C MET A 174 -18.10 -10.45 -7.90
N VAL A 175 -16.98 -11.06 -7.51
CA VAL A 175 -15.92 -11.48 -8.45
C VAL A 175 -16.46 -12.51 -9.45
N LYS A 176 -17.25 -13.49 -9.00
CA LYS A 176 -17.90 -14.47 -9.91
C LYS A 176 -18.86 -13.78 -10.89
N GLN A 177 -19.65 -12.82 -10.42
CA GLN A 177 -20.53 -12.03 -11.28
C GLN A 177 -19.74 -11.26 -12.34
N TYR A 178 -18.62 -10.64 -11.95
CA TYR A 178 -17.72 -9.95 -12.87
C TYR A 178 -17.18 -10.89 -13.95
N LEU A 179 -16.59 -12.02 -13.55
CA LEU A 179 -16.07 -13.04 -14.46
C LEU A 179 -17.14 -13.57 -15.42
N HIS A 180 -18.36 -13.81 -14.92
CA HIS A 180 -19.48 -14.23 -15.76
C HIS A 180 -19.87 -13.15 -16.78
N SER A 181 -19.93 -11.89 -16.35
CA SER A 181 -20.25 -10.75 -17.22
C SER A 181 -19.21 -10.59 -18.34
N CYS A 182 -17.91 -10.69 -18.04
CA CYS A 182 -16.85 -10.60 -19.03
C CYS A 182 -16.97 -11.67 -20.13
N ARG A 183 -17.15 -12.94 -19.74
CA ARG A 183 -17.34 -14.04 -20.70
C ARG A 183 -18.62 -13.88 -21.53
N SER A 184 -19.70 -13.42 -20.90
CA SER A 184 -20.95 -13.15 -21.61
C SER A 184 -20.80 -12.00 -22.61
N ALA A 185 -20.06 -10.94 -22.26
CA ALA A 185 -19.78 -9.83 -23.16
C ALA A 185 -18.90 -10.26 -24.35
N GLU A 186 -17.87 -11.07 -24.11
CA GLU A 186 -17.01 -11.60 -25.16
C GLU A 186 -17.78 -12.50 -26.12
N LYS A 187 -18.60 -13.44 -25.62
CA LYS A 187 -19.46 -14.27 -26.48
C LYS A 187 -20.38 -13.44 -27.37
N LYS A 188 -20.96 -12.37 -26.81
CA LYS A 188 -21.80 -11.43 -27.57
C LYS A 188 -21.00 -10.69 -28.64
N ARG A 189 -19.78 -10.24 -28.33
CA ARG A 189 -18.87 -9.60 -29.30
C ARG A 189 -18.47 -10.55 -30.41
N ALA A 190 -18.07 -11.77 -30.08
CA ALA A 190 -17.72 -12.80 -31.05
C ALA A 190 -18.90 -13.12 -31.99
N LYS A 191 -20.12 -13.26 -31.45
CA LYS A 191 -21.33 -13.45 -32.25
C LYS A 191 -21.61 -12.25 -33.16
N GLY A 192 -21.47 -11.02 -32.65
CA GLY A 192 -21.65 -9.80 -33.43
C GLY A 192 -20.66 -9.70 -34.59
N ILE A 193 -19.39 -10.02 -34.34
CA ILE A 193 -18.34 -10.05 -35.37
C ILE A 193 -18.62 -11.15 -36.40
N ALA A 194 -19.02 -12.35 -35.96
CA ALA A 194 -19.37 -13.45 -36.88
C ALA A 194 -20.58 -13.08 -37.76
N ALA A 195 -21.62 -12.47 -37.17
CA ALA A 195 -22.78 -12.00 -37.92
C ALA A 195 -22.42 -10.91 -38.94
N ALA A 196 -21.57 -9.95 -38.55
CA ALA A 196 -21.08 -8.90 -39.45
C ALA A 196 -20.23 -9.48 -40.60
N ARG A 197 -19.42 -10.51 -40.33
CA ARG A 197 -18.61 -11.20 -41.35
C ARG A 197 -19.48 -11.97 -42.35
N VAL A 198 -20.52 -12.66 -41.89
CA VAL A 198 -21.47 -13.37 -42.77
C VAL A 198 -22.25 -12.36 -43.62
N ALA A 199 -22.66 -11.22 -43.07
CA ALA A 199 -23.33 -10.16 -43.83
C ALA A 199 -22.43 -9.46 -44.88
N ALA A 200 -21.11 -9.54 -44.73
CA ALA A 200 -20.13 -8.90 -45.62
C ALA A 200 -19.61 -9.81 -46.75
N GLN A 201 -20.01 -11.10 -46.79
CA GLN A 201 -19.77 -11.99 -47.93
C GLN A 201 -21.11 -12.20 -48.66
N PRO A 202 -21.43 -11.42 -49.70
CA PRO A 202 -22.56 -11.74 -50.56
C PRO A 202 -22.25 -13.04 -51.31
N ASP A 203 -23.23 -13.95 -51.34
CA ASP A 203 -23.21 -15.15 -52.19
C ASP A 203 -22.76 -14.79 -53.61
N VAL A 204 -21.74 -15.49 -54.10
CA VAL A 204 -21.25 -15.42 -55.49
C VAL A 204 -21.95 -16.50 -56.30
#